data_AF-A0A6N4WYI1-F1
#
_entry.id   AF-A0A6N4WYI1-F1
#
_cell.length_a   1.000
_cell.length_b   1.000
_cell.length_c   1.000
_cell.angle_alpha   90.00
_cell.angle_beta   90.00
_cell.angle_gamma   90.00
#
_symmetry.space_group_name_H-M   'P 1'
#
loop_
_entity.id
_entity.type
_entity.pdbx_description
1 polymer ?
#
loop_
_entity_poly.entity_id
_entity_poly.type
_entity_poly.pdbx_seq_one_letter_code
_entity_poly.pdbx_strand_id
1 'polypeptide(L)'
;MYTFIGMDTELIHGLTDTFEDHAQQTDGGVEFWLARDLQHLLGYGKWDNFLNVLSKGKTACEISGHPTSDHFADVGKMVDLGSGSVRKIDDIMLTRYACYLIAQNGDPRDLDRTWHSPRGLARSGGR
;
A
#
# COMPACT_ATOMS: atom_id res chain seq x y z
N MET A 1 14.19 -32.74 -7.29
CA MET A 1 14.71 -32.03 -6.11
C MET A 1 13.97 -30.69 -6.06
N TYR A 2 12.87 -30.62 -5.31
CA TYR A 2 12.12 -29.38 -5.14
C TYR A 2 12.87 -28.55 -4.09
N THR A 3 13.47 -27.44 -4.50
CA THR A 3 13.93 -26.43 -3.54
C THR A 3 12.69 -25.76 -2.99
N PHE A 4 12.25 -26.19 -1.79
CA PHE A 4 11.26 -25.45 -1.02
C PHE A 4 11.90 -24.11 -0.67
N ILE A 5 11.52 -23.07 -1.40
CA ILE A 5 11.90 -21.69 -1.09
C ILE A 5 11.15 -21.36 0.19
N GLY A 6 11.73 -21.71 1.34
CA GLY A 6 11.24 -21.29 2.64
C GLY A 6 11.35 -19.79 2.68
N MET A 7 10.23 -19.12 2.40
CA MET A 7 10.08 -17.69 2.56
C MET A 7 10.46 -17.39 4.01
N ASP A 8 11.45 -16.51 4.20
CA ASP A 8 12.09 -16.28 5.50
C ASP A 8 11.02 -15.95 6.55
N THR A 9 10.88 -16.82 7.54
CA THR A 9 9.78 -16.74 8.52
C THR A 9 9.86 -15.45 9.32
N GLU A 10 11.06 -14.92 9.55
CA GLU A 10 11.25 -13.63 10.21
C GLU A 10 10.74 -12.47 9.35
N LEU A 11 10.94 -12.52 8.03
CA LEU A 11 10.41 -11.52 7.09
C LEU A 11 8.87 -11.54 7.05
N ILE A 12 8.27 -12.74 7.06
CA ILE A 12 6.80 -12.88 7.09
C ILE A 12 6.23 -12.27 8.38
N HIS A 13 6.85 -12.59 9.52
CA HIS A 13 6.43 -12.06 10.80
C HIS A 13 6.57 -10.54 10.85
N GLY A 14 7.72 -9.99 10.45
CA GLY A 14 7.93 -8.53 10.42
C GLY A 14 6.96 -7.79 9.49
N LEU A 15 6.66 -8.35 8.31
CA LEU A 15 5.65 -7.78 7.41
C LEU A 15 4.23 -7.85 8.00
N THR A 16 3.92 -8.94 8.71
CA THR A 16 2.61 -9.11 9.38
C THR A 16 2.47 -8.09 10.51
N ASP A 17 3.46 -7.98 11.39
CA ASP A 17 3.44 -7.01 12.49
C ASP A 17 3.31 -5.58 11.96
N THR A 18 4.11 -5.22 10.94
CA THR A 18 4.02 -3.90 10.32
C THR A 18 2.64 -3.67 9.68
N PHE A 19 2.06 -4.69 9.05
CA PHE A 19 0.72 -4.59 8.48
C PHE A 19 -0.32 -4.33 9.58
N GLU A 20 -0.29 -5.09 10.68
CA GLU A 20 -1.22 -4.91 11.80
C GLU A 20 -1.05 -3.54 12.47
N ASP A 21 0.17 -3.05 12.62
CA ASP A 21 0.46 -1.74 13.22
C ASP A 21 -0.12 -0.56 12.42
N HIS A 22 -0.35 -0.75 11.11
CA HIS A 22 -1.00 0.24 10.24
C HIS A 22 -2.54 0.15 10.25
N ALA A 23 -3.13 -0.80 10.99
CA ALA A 23 -4.56 -0.87 11.15
C ALA A 23 -5.10 0.36 11.90
N GLN A 24 -6.15 0.95 11.36
CA GLN A 24 -6.90 2.04 11.97
C GLN A 24 -8.33 1.57 12.23
N GLN A 25 -9.04 2.26 13.11
CA GLN A 25 -10.43 1.96 13.42
C GLN A 25 -11.31 3.18 13.19
N THR A 26 -12.48 2.95 12.60
CA THR A 26 -13.54 3.96 12.55
C THR A 26 -14.15 4.16 13.94
N ASP A 27 -14.94 5.22 14.13
CA ASP A 27 -15.69 5.44 15.37
C ASP A 27 -16.63 4.27 15.74
N GLY A 28 -17.03 3.47 14.75
CA GLY A 28 -17.83 2.25 14.92
C GLY A 28 -17.03 0.99 15.23
N GLY A 29 -15.70 1.07 15.40
CA GLY A 29 -14.83 -0.07 15.67
C GLY A 29 -14.49 -0.94 14.46
N VAL A 30 -14.83 -0.50 13.25
CA VAL A 30 -14.48 -1.21 12.01
C VAL A 30 -13.03 -0.92 11.64
N GLU A 31 -12.23 -1.97 11.50
CA GLU A 31 -10.82 -1.90 11.11
C GLU A 31 -10.65 -1.57 9.62
N PHE A 32 -9.67 -0.72 9.32
CA PHE A 32 -9.31 -0.34 7.97
C PHE A 32 -7.82 0.02 7.86
N TRP A 33 -7.32 0.00 6.62
CA TRP A 33 -5.98 0.48 6.26
C TRP A 33 -6.12 1.59 5.24
N LEU A 34 -5.18 2.54 5.24
CA LEU A 34 -5.09 3.53 4.17
C LEU A 34 -4.26 3.00 3.01
N ALA A 35 -4.75 3.20 1.79
CA ALA A 35 -4.05 2.78 0.59
C ALA A 35 -2.67 3.44 0.43
N ARG A 36 -2.49 4.68 0.90
CA ARG A 36 -1.15 5.30 0.96
C ARG A 36 -0.19 4.56 1.90
N ASP A 37 -0.65 4.06 3.04
CA ASP A 37 0.23 3.31 3.94
C ASP A 37 0.60 1.95 3.33
N LEU A 38 -0.41 1.26 2.78
CA LEU A 38 -0.23 -0.01 2.09
C LEU A 38 0.73 0.11 0.88
N GLN A 39 0.68 1.23 0.15
CA GLN A 39 1.63 1.51 -0.93
C GLN A 39 3.08 1.41 -0.45
N HIS A 40 3.40 2.05 0.68
CA HIS A 40 4.76 2.07 1.22
C HIS A 40 5.16 0.70 1.78
N LEU A 41 4.23 0.03 2.47
CA LEU A 41 4.43 -1.31 3.00
C LEU A 41 4.78 -2.32 1.90
N LEU A 42 4.10 -2.21 0.75
CA LEU A 42 4.35 -3.05 -0.43
C LEU A 42 5.46 -2.49 -1.33
N GLY A 43 6.23 -1.48 -0.90
CA GLY A 43 7.42 -0.98 -1.60
C GLY A 43 7.16 -0.22 -2.91
N TYR A 44 5.93 0.22 -3.17
CA TYR A 44 5.62 1.02 -4.37
C TYR A 44 6.03 2.47 -4.16
N GLY A 45 7.06 2.94 -4.89
CA GLY A 45 7.56 4.32 -4.71
C GLY A 45 6.69 5.42 -5.34
N LYS A 46 5.81 5.09 -6.30
CA LYS A 46 4.94 6.07 -6.99
C LYS A 46 3.48 5.68 -6.83
N TRP A 47 2.65 6.65 -6.42
CA TRP A 47 1.20 6.46 -6.28
C TRP A 47 0.55 6.00 -7.59
N ASP A 48 0.92 6.58 -8.73
CA ASP A 48 0.36 6.19 -10.05
C ASP A 48 0.61 4.71 -10.40
N ASN A 49 1.75 4.16 -9.97
CA ASN A 49 2.01 2.73 -10.16
C ASN A 49 1.11 1.90 -9.24
N PHE A 50 0.89 2.36 -8.02
CA PHE A 50 0.05 1.68 -7.05
C PHE A 50 -1.44 1.75 -7.41
N LEU A 51 -1.90 2.82 -8.07
CA LEU A 51 -3.25 2.90 -8.63
C LEU A 51 -3.56 1.74 -9.58
N ASN A 52 -2.58 1.28 -10.37
CA ASN A 52 -2.76 0.12 -11.24
C ASN A 52 -2.98 -1.16 -10.43
N VAL A 53 -2.28 -1.32 -9.31
CA VAL A 53 -2.44 -2.48 -8.41
C VAL A 53 -3.78 -2.42 -7.69
N LEU A 54 -4.18 -1.25 -7.21
CA LEU A 54 -5.51 -1.02 -6.63
C LEU A 54 -6.61 -1.37 -7.63
N SER A 55 -6.48 -0.99 -8.90
CA SER A 55 -7.44 -1.35 -9.93
C SER A 55 -7.54 -2.86 -10.13
N LYS A 56 -6.41 -3.58 -10.13
CA LYS A 56 -6.42 -5.06 -10.22
C LYS A 56 -7.08 -5.69 -8.99
N GLY A 57 -6.81 -5.16 -7.80
CA GLY A 57 -7.45 -5.59 -6.55
C GLY A 57 -8.98 -5.41 -6.59
N LYS A 58 -9.46 -4.26 -7.11
CA LYS A 58 -10.89 -4.03 -7.33
C LYS A 58 -11.49 -5.05 -8.30
N THR A 59 -10.84 -5.31 -9.43
CA THR A 59 -11.29 -6.35 -10.38
C THR A 59 -11.34 -7.75 -9.75
N ALA A 60 -10.34 -8.13 -8.95
CA ALA A 60 -10.34 -9.42 -8.25
C ALA A 60 -11.48 -9.54 -7.22
N CYS A 61 -11.82 -8.43 -6.55
CA CYS A 61 -12.96 -8.34 -5.63
C CYS A 61 -14.28 -8.59 -6.37
N GLU A 62 -14.48 -7.92 -7.51
CA GLU A 62 -15.67 -8.07 -8.35
C GLU A 62 -15.81 -9.50 -8.89
N ILE A 63 -14.71 -10.08 -9.40
CA ILE A 63 -14.68 -11.46 -9.90
C ILE A 63 -15.03 -12.45 -8.78
N SER A 64 -14.65 -12.15 -7.54
CA SER A 64 -14.97 -12.97 -6.37
C SER A 64 -16.42 -12.79 -5.87
N GLY A 65 -17.21 -11.92 -6.52
CA GLY A 65 -18.62 -11.69 -6.20
C GLY A 65 -18.87 -10.69 -5.06
N HIS A 66 -17.85 -9.93 -4.66
CA HIS A 66 -17.95 -8.93 -3.59
C HIS A 66 -18.05 -7.50 -4.16
N PRO A 67 -19.00 -6.66 -3.69
CA PRO A 67 -19.08 -5.26 -4.09
C PRO A 67 -17.80 -4.50 -3.70
N THR A 68 -17.19 -3.80 -4.64
CA THR A 68 -15.95 -3.05 -4.38
C THR A 68 -16.16 -1.91 -3.37
N SER A 69 -17.36 -1.32 -3.33
CA SER A 69 -17.73 -0.27 -2.37
C SER A 69 -17.61 -0.69 -0.91
N ASP A 70 -17.77 -1.99 -0.62
CA ASP A 70 -17.74 -2.52 0.74
C ASP A 70 -16.30 -2.72 1.23
N HIS A 71 -15.34 -2.70 0.30
CA HIS A 71 -13.95 -3.07 0.54
C HIS A 71 -12.94 -1.97 0.22
N PHE A 72 -13.31 -1.03 -0.68
CA PHE A 72 -12.50 0.07 -1.17
C PHE A 72 -13.33 1.36 -1.10
N ALA A 73 -13.26 2.06 0.03
CA ALA A 73 -14.00 3.31 0.23
C ALA A 73 -13.09 4.52 -0.02
N ASP A 74 -13.40 5.32 -1.04
CA ASP A 74 -12.65 6.54 -1.33
C ASP A 74 -12.85 7.56 -0.20
N VAL A 75 -11.74 8.07 0.34
CA VAL A 75 -11.70 9.07 1.41
C VAL A 75 -10.78 10.22 1.02
N GLY A 76 -10.83 11.31 1.78
CA GLY A 76 -9.91 12.42 1.58
C GLY A 76 -9.44 13.01 2.88
N LYS A 77 -8.13 13.14 3.05
CA LYS A 77 -7.53 13.85 4.18
C LYS A 77 -7.17 15.27 3.76
N MET A 78 -7.55 16.26 4.56
CA MET A 78 -7.03 17.61 4.41
C MET A 78 -5.65 17.65 5.09
N VAL A 79 -4.61 18.04 4.37
CA VAL A 79 -3.27 18.26 4.92
C VAL A 79 -2.89 19.73 4.82
N ASP A 80 -2.29 20.26 5.88
CA ASP A 80 -1.73 21.61 5.89
C ASP A 80 -0.37 21.60 5.19
N LEU A 81 -0.15 22.53 4.27
CA LEU A 81 1.09 22.69 3.51
C LEU A 81 2.07 23.69 4.15
N GLY A 82 1.82 24.14 5.39
CA GLY A 82 2.76 24.97 6.15
C GLY A 82 2.74 26.46 5.80
N SER A 83 1.67 26.93 5.15
CA SER A 83 1.45 28.36 4.82
C SER A 83 0.02 28.83 5.08
N GLY A 84 -0.78 28.04 5.83
CA GLY A 84 -2.22 28.24 5.98
C GLY A 84 -3.04 27.74 4.79
N SER A 85 -2.39 27.10 3.81
CA SER A 85 -3.06 26.45 2.69
C SER A 85 -3.26 24.96 2.96
N VAL A 86 -4.51 24.50 2.79
CA VAL A 86 -4.90 23.09 2.95
C VAL A 86 -5.05 22.43 1.58
N ARG A 87 -4.56 21.19 1.44
CA ARG A 87 -4.78 20.37 0.26
C ARG A 87 -5.55 19.11 0.65
N LYS A 88 -6.61 18.80 -0.10
CA LYS A 88 -7.25 17.49 -0.03
C LYS A 88 -6.34 16.48 -0.74
N ILE A 89 -5.93 15.45 -0.01
CA ILE A 89 -5.30 14.26 -0.57
C ILE A 89 -6.35 13.17 -0.60
N ASP A 90 -6.76 12.77 -1.79
CA ASP A 90 -7.65 11.63 -1.98
C ASP A 90 -6.89 10.34 -1.68
N ASP A 91 -7.49 9.48 -0.87
CA ASP A 91 -6.99 8.19 -0.43
C ASP A 91 -8.13 7.16 -0.40
N ILE A 92 -7.84 5.92 -0.03
CA ILE A 92 -8.83 4.84 -0.01
C ILE A 92 -8.68 4.09 1.31
N MET A 93 -9.80 3.95 2.04
CA MET A 93 -9.91 3.00 3.14
C MET A 93 -10.10 1.59 2.57
N LEU A 94 -9.26 0.69 3.03
CA LEU A 94 -9.20 -0.69 2.60
C LEU A 94 -9.58 -1.58 3.77
N THR A 95 -10.49 -2.51 3.52
CA THR A 95 -10.67 -3.64 4.44
C THR A 95 -9.44 -4.55 4.40
N ARG A 96 -9.27 -5.39 5.43
CA ARG A 96 -8.25 -6.46 5.43
C ARG A 96 -8.32 -7.33 4.17
N TYR A 97 -9.54 -7.67 3.73
CA TYR A 97 -9.75 -8.43 2.51
C TYR A 97 -9.24 -7.71 1.26
N ALA A 98 -9.52 -6.40 1.12
CA ALA A 98 -8.98 -5.59 0.03
C ALA A 98 -7.45 -5.57 0.02
N CYS A 99 -6.81 -5.46 1.19
CA CYS A 99 -5.36 -5.49 1.32
C CYS A 99 -4.77 -6.81 0.78
N TYR A 100 -5.41 -7.94 1.08
CA TYR A 100 -4.97 -9.23 0.55
C TYR A 100 -5.11 -9.32 -0.97
N LEU A 101 -6.22 -8.84 -1.53
CA LEU A 101 -6.40 -8.83 -2.98
C LEU A 101 -5.37 -7.94 -3.69
N ILE A 102 -5.01 -6.80 -3.10
CA ILE A 102 -3.96 -5.91 -3.60
C ILE A 102 -2.61 -6.63 -3.57
N ALA A 103 -2.23 -7.24 -2.44
CA ALA A 103 -0.96 -7.94 -2.31
C ALA A 103 -0.84 -9.13 -3.28
N GLN A 104 -1.91 -9.90 -3.48
CA GLN A 104 -1.95 -11.03 -4.41
C GLN A 104 -1.83 -10.62 -5.89
N ASN A 105 -2.25 -9.40 -6.24
CA ASN A 105 -2.27 -8.91 -7.62
C ASN A 105 -1.19 -7.85 -7.91
N GLY A 106 -0.28 -7.61 -6.96
CA GLY A 106 0.90 -6.78 -7.14
C GLY A 106 1.90 -7.39 -8.12
N ASP A 107 2.49 -6.56 -8.99
CA ASP A 107 3.58 -7.01 -9.86
C ASP A 107 4.92 -6.91 -9.12
N PRO A 108 5.65 -8.02 -8.89
CA PRO A 108 6.93 -7.99 -8.19
C PRO A 108 8.02 -7.20 -8.95
N ARG A 109 7.83 -6.94 -10.25
CA ARG A 109 8.80 -6.16 -11.06
C ARG A 109 8.70 -4.65 -10.83
N ASP A 110 7.61 -4.18 -10.25
CA ASP A 110 7.44 -2.75 -9.92
C ASP A 110 8.17 -2.35 -8.63
N LEU A 111 8.48 -3.31 -7.75
CA LEU A 111 9.32 -3.15 -6.55
C LEU A 111 10.77 -2.77 -6.89
N ASP A 112 11.31 -3.31 -7.97
CA ASP A 112 12.73 -3.18 -8.37
C ASP A 112 13.01 -1.87 -9.13
N ARG A 113 12.01 -1.33 -9.84
CA ARG A 113 12.15 -0.12 -10.66
C ARG A 113 12.43 1.16 -9.86
N THR A 114 12.08 1.18 -8.59
CA THR A 114 12.30 2.32 -7.68
C THR A 114 13.71 2.34 -7.09
N TRP A 115 14.37 1.18 -6.97
CA TRP A 115 15.75 1.09 -6.49
C TRP A 115 16.79 1.36 -7.59
N HIS A 116 16.48 1.05 -8.85
CA HIS A 116 17.41 1.24 -9.98
C HIS A 116 17.29 2.59 -10.72
N SER A 117 16.78 3.66 -10.07
CA SER A 117 16.84 5.01 -10.65
C SER A 117 18.12 5.76 -10.18
N PRO A 118 19.01 6.23 -11.08
CA PRO A 118 20.30 6.84 -10.70
C PRO A 118 20.22 8.20 -9.97
N ARG A 119 19.03 8.70 -9.62
CA ARG A 119 18.82 10.07 -9.13
C ARG A 119 18.57 10.17 -7.62
N GLY A 120 19.37 9.45 -6.82
CA GLY A 120 19.20 9.40 -5.35
C GLY A 120 20.45 9.60 -4.50
N LEU A 121 21.66 9.72 -5.06
CA LEU A 121 22.89 9.88 -4.26
C LEU A 121 23.55 11.24 -4.47
N ALA A 122 22.88 12.32 -4.03
CA ALA A 122 23.57 13.56 -3.73
C ALA A 122 24.32 13.36 -2.40
N ARG A 123 25.60 12.98 -2.49
CA ARG A 123 26.52 12.95 -1.35
C ARG A 123 26.72 14.38 -0.85
N SER A 124 26.25 14.67 0.34
CA SER A 124 26.73 15.76 1.18
C SER A 124 28.07 15.37 1.82
N GLY A 125 28.94 16.37 2.00
CA GLY A 125 30.23 16.30 2.70
C GLY A 125 31.41 16.20 1.73
N GLY A 126 32.32 17.16 1.62
CA GLY A 126 32.76 18.16 2.58
C GLY A 126 34.26 18.01 2.83
N ARG A 127 35.07 18.55 1.91
CA ARG A 127 36.31 19.31 2.14
C ARG A 127 36.90 19.73 0.80
#